data_AF-A0A919YQU0-F1
#
_entry.id   AF-A0A919YQU0-F1
#
_cell.length_a   1.000
_cell.length_b   1.000
_cell.length_c   1.000
_cell.angle_alpha   90.00
_cell.angle_beta   90.00
_cell.angle_gamma   90.00
#
_symmetry.space_group_name_H-M   'P 1'
#
loop_
_entity.id
_entity.type
_entity.pdbx_description
1 polymer ?
#
loop_
_entity_poly.entity_id
_entity_poly.type
_entity_poly.pdbx_seq_one_letter_code
_entity_poly.pdbx_strand_id
1 'polypeptide(L)' 'MDKEKKGSAATRAKNKYNAANYDRLYPYAPKGRKAVYEAAAKRAGMSLNDFIITAIEEKINKKDPTE' A
#
# COMPACT_ATOMS: atom_id res chain seq x y z
N MET A 1 -8.33 15.25 33.18
CA MET A 1 -7.11 14.45 33.38
C MET A 1 -6.95 13.57 32.15
N ASP A 2 -6.48 14.20 31.09
CA ASP A 2 -6.48 13.66 29.75
C ASP A 2 -5.21 12.84 29.57
N LYS A 3 -5.32 11.53 29.82
CA LYS A 3 -4.26 10.59 29.46
C LYS A 3 -4.18 10.53 27.94
N GLU A 4 -3.37 11.41 27.36
CA GLU A 4 -2.80 11.22 26.03
C GLU A 4 -2.19 9.81 25.98
N LYS A 5 -2.89 8.88 25.34
CA LYS A 5 -2.36 7.55 25.01
C LYS A 5 -1.30 7.73 23.92
N LYS A 6 -0.12 8.24 24.28
CA LYS A 6 1.08 8.13 23.45
C LYS A 6 1.31 6.64 23.24
N GLY A 7 1.13 6.19 21.99
CA GLY A 7 1.33 4.79 21.62
C GLY A 7 2.66 4.25 22.13
N SER A 8 2.72 2.93 22.35
CA SER A 8 3.91 2.27 22.91
C SER A 8 5.18 2.67 22.15
N ALA A 9 6.34 2.60 22.82
CA ALA A 9 7.62 2.89 22.18
C ALA A 9 7.83 2.04 20.92
N ALA A 10 7.36 0.79 20.94
CA ALA A 10 7.37 -0.11 19.78
C ALA A 10 6.51 0.41 18.61
N THR A 11 5.30 0.93 18.87
CA THR A 11 4.45 1.53 17.82
C THR A 11 5.09 2.77 17.21
N ARG A 12 5.71 3.63 18.04
CA ARG A 12 6.42 4.82 17.56
C ARG A 12 7.62 4.48 16.68
N ALA A 13 8.41 3.49 17.09
CA ALA A 13 9.55 3.02 16.30
C ALA A 13 9.11 2.46 14.93
N LYS A 14 8.07 1.61 14.91
CA LYS A 14 7.50 1.08 13.66
C LYS A 14 6.97 2.18 12.75
N ASN A 15 6.23 3.14 13.30
CA ASN A 15 5.71 4.26 12.51
C ASN A 15 6.83 5.14 11.94
N LYS A 16 7.89 5.40 12.70
CA LYS A 16 9.05 6.17 12.23
C LYS A 16 9.75 5.46 11.08
N TYR A 17 9.97 4.15 11.20
CA TYR A 17 10.56 3.35 10.13
C TYR A 17 9.66 3.35 8.89
N ASN A 18 8.35 3.12 9.08
CA ASN A 18 7.42 3.09 7.97
C ASN A 18 7.36 4.42 7.23
N ALA A 19 7.29 5.54 7.96
CA ALA A 19 7.25 6.89 7.37
C ALA A 19 8.56 7.29 6.67
N ALA A 20 9.70 6.71 7.06
CA ALA A 20 10.99 7.00 6.43
C ALA A 20 11.24 6.17 5.15
N ASN A 21 10.58 5.01 5.00
CA ASN A 21 10.87 4.06 3.92
C ASN A 21 9.69 3.82 2.97
N TYR A 22 8.47 4.19 3.34
CA TYR A 22 7.27 3.90 2.56
C TYR A 22 6.30 5.08 2.54
N ASP A 23 5.82 5.40 1.35
CA ASP A 23 4.62 6.22 1.17
C ASP A 23 3.37 5.36 1.35
N ARG A 24 2.44 5.82 2.20
CA ARG A 24 1.22 5.06 2.49
C ARG A 24 0.10 5.44 1.53
N LEU A 25 -0.24 4.53 0.63
CA LEU A 25 -1.41 4.67 -0.23
C LEU A 25 -2.69 4.26 0.52
N TYR A 26 -3.74 5.08 0.39
CA TYR A 26 -5.09 4.79 0.89
C TYR A 26 -6.10 4.70 -0.26
N PRO A 27 -6.08 3.62 -1.06
CA PRO A 27 -7.00 3.47 -2.18
C PRO A 27 -8.41 3.13 -1.68
N TYR A 28 -9.39 3.91 -2.11
CA TYR A 28 -10.80 3.56 -1.97
C TYR A 28 -11.23 2.75 -3.19
N ALA A 29 -11.49 1.46 -2.99
CA ALA A 29 -12.08 0.60 -3.99
C ALA A 29 -13.60 0.48 -3.78
N PRO A 30 -14.41 0.38 -4.84
CA PRO A 30 -15.82 0.04 -4.71
C PRO A 30 -16.02 -1.25 -3.92
N LYS A 31 -17.11 -1.32 -3.16
CA LYS A 31 -17.44 -2.49 -2.33
C LYS A 31 -17.43 -3.77 -3.18
N GLY A 32 -16.80 -4.82 -2.67
CA GLY A 32 -16.68 -6.11 -3.36
C GLY A 32 -15.50 -6.23 -4.34
N ARG A 33 -14.88 -5.12 -4.76
CA ARG A 33 -13.73 -5.18 -5.68
C ARG A 33 -12.44 -5.68 -5.04
N LYS A 34 -12.30 -5.53 -3.72
CA LYS A 34 -11.13 -6.03 -2.98
C LYS A 34 -10.88 -7.53 -3.23
N ALA A 35 -11.95 -8.35 -3.18
CA ALA A 35 -11.85 -9.79 -3.41
C ALA A 35 -11.35 -10.12 -4.83
N VAL A 36 -11.78 -9.32 -5.82
CA VAL A 36 -11.31 -9.46 -7.21
C VAL A 36 -9.82 -9.15 -7.31
N TYR A 37 -9.35 -8.10 -6.64
CA TYR A 37 -7.92 -7.74 -6.64
C TYR A 37 -7.08 -8.77 -5.89
N GLU A 38 -7.56 -9.30 -4.76
CA GLU A 38 -6.88 -10.37 -4.03
C GLU A 38 -6.77 -11.65 -4.87
N ALA A 39 -7.82 -12.02 -5.60
CA ALA A 39 -7.78 -13.17 -6.50
C ALA A 39 -6.80 -12.95 -7.66
N ALA A 40 -6.76 -11.74 -8.24
CA ALA A 40 -5.81 -11.38 -9.29
C ALA A 40 -4.35 -11.42 -8.78
N ALA A 41 -4.09 -10.85 -7.61
CA ALA A 41 -2.78 -10.87 -6.96
C ALA A 41 -2.32 -12.31 -6.67
N LYS A 42 -3.20 -13.17 -6.13
CA LYS A 42 -2.91 -14.59 -5.91
C LYS A 42 -2.56 -15.33 -7.20
N ARG A 43 -3.28 -15.06 -8.29
CA ARG A 43 -2.98 -15.64 -9.61
C ARG A 43 -1.65 -15.18 -10.17
N ALA A 44 -1.24 -13.94 -9.85
CA ALA A 44 0.06 -13.40 -10.20
C ALA A 44 1.18 -13.85 -9.24
N GLY A 45 0.87 -14.59 -8.16
CA GLY A 45 1.84 -14.98 -7.14
C GLY A 45 2.36 -13.82 -6.28
N MET A 46 1.63 -12.70 -6.24
CA MET A 46 2.04 -11.46 -5.57
C MET A 46 1.16 -11.17 -4.36
N SER A 47 1.68 -10.36 -3.42
CA SER A 47 0.82 -9.76 -2.40
C SER A 47 -0.13 -8.76 -3.04
N LEU A 48 -1.28 -8.48 -2.39
CA LEU A 48 -2.21 -7.46 -2.89
C LEU A 48 -1.53 -6.08 -3.03
N ASN A 49 -0.62 -5.76 -2.11
CA ASN A 49 0.11 -4.49 -2.15
C ASN A 49 1.03 -4.44 -3.37
N ASP A 50 1.87 -5.45 -3.56
CA ASP A 50 2.83 -5.49 -4.68
C ASP A 50 2.08 -5.49 -6.01
N PHE A 51 0.98 -6.24 -6.10
CA PHE A 51 0.12 -6.25 -7.27
C PHE A 51 -0.43 -4.85 -7.60
N ILE A 52 -0.82 -4.06 -6.59
CA ILE A 52 -1.30 -2.68 -6.79
C ILE A 52 -0.16 -1.77 -7.24
N ILE A 53 1.01 -1.84 -6.59
CA ILE A 53 2.16 -1.01 -6.93
C ILE A 53 2.65 -1.30 -8.36
N THR A 54 2.87 -2.57 -8.70
CA THR A 54 3.28 -2.98 -10.06
C THR A 54 2.25 -2.55 -11.10
N ALA A 55 0.94 -2.67 -10.81
CA ALA A 55 -0.09 -2.19 -11.73
C ALA A 55 -0.06 -0.67 -11.94
N ILE A 56 0.30 0.11 -10.93
CA ILE A 56 0.48 1.56 -11.03
C ILE A 56 1.75 1.89 -11.84
N GLU A 57 2.88 1.26 -11.53
CA GLU A 57 4.16 1.44 -12.23
C GLU A 57 4.06 1.08 -13.71
N GLU A 58 3.42 -0.05 -14.04
CA GLU A 58 3.15 -0.42 -15.42
C GLU A 58 2.33 0.65 -16.18
N LYS A 59 1.40 1.33 -15.50
CA LYS A 59 0.57 2.36 -16.11
C LYS A 59 1.31 3.69 -16.27
N ILE A 60 2.25 3.99 -15.38
CA ILE A 60 3.17 5.13 -15.52
C ILE A 60 4.09 4.87 -16.72
N ASN A 61 4.78 3.73 -16.74
CA ASN A 61 5.72 3.37 -17.81
C ASN A 61 5.06 3.27 -19.20
N LYS A 62 3.77 2.91 -19.27
CA LYS A 62 3.01 2.88 -20.55
C LYS A 62 2.63 4.26 -21.08
N LYS A 63 2.70 5.32 -20.27
CA LYS A 63 2.35 6.69 -20.68
C LYS A 63 3.55 7.54 -21.08
N ASP A 64 4.74 7.12 -20.70
CA ASP A 64 6.00 7.75 -21.09
C ASP A 64 6.85 6.77 -21.91
N PRO A 65 6.59 6.61 -23.23
CA PRO A 65 7.58 6.06 -24.15
C PRO A 65 8.65 7.14 -24.40
N THR A 66 9.42 7.47 -23.36
CA THR A 66 10.57 8.37 -23.50
C THR A 66 11.74 7.79 -22.74
N GLU A 67 12.35 6.78 -23.35
CA GLU A 67 13.79 6.79 -23.68
C GLU A 67 13.97 6.24 -25.10
#